data_AF-A0A8H3C131-F1
#
_entry.id   AF-A0A8H3C131-F1
#
_cell.length_a   1.000
_cell.length_b   1.000
_cell.length_c   1.000
_cell.angle_alpha   90.00
_cell.angle_beta   90.00
_cell.angle_gamma   90.00
#
_symmetry.space_group_name_H-M   'P 1'
#
loop_
_entity.id
_entity.type
_entity.pdbx_description
1 polymer ?
#
loop_
_entity_poly.entity_id
_entity_poly.type
_entity_poly.pdbx_seq_one_letter_code
_entity_poly.pdbx_strand_id
1 'polypeptide(L)'
;MSQIVPDGLYIIDKSAAGFQGSACMTTSFPPGSSRLCTSRASEAGEEMLKWEVKFDPDQQAYTFQNPATGHFVSFDGEPETNTQLYGRDTPRFFTLTPSNEGVNRIHIRAKDSDADIENSPLMSYP
;
A
#
# COMPACT_ATOMS: atom_id res chain seq x y z
N MET A 1 12.55 -6.28 14.15
CA MET A 1 11.93 -7.14 13.12
C MET A 1 12.91 -7.23 11.96
N SER A 2 13.12 -8.41 11.36
CA SER A 2 13.93 -8.51 10.14
C SER A 2 13.15 -7.94 8.95
N GLN A 3 13.84 -7.28 8.02
CA GLN A 3 13.25 -6.87 6.75
C GLN A 3 12.64 -8.10 6.05
N ILE A 4 11.35 -8.03 5.76
CA ILE A 4 10.55 -9.07 5.12
C ILE A 4 10.47 -8.82 3.62
N VAL A 5 10.32 -7.54 3.24
CA VAL A 5 10.24 -7.09 1.85
C VAL A 5 11.47 -6.26 1.55
N PRO A 6 12.26 -6.61 0.51
CA PRO A 6 13.36 -5.77 0.05
C PRO A 6 12.88 -4.38 -0.36
N ASP A 7 13.78 -3.39 -0.32
CA ASP A 7 13.46 -2.09 -0.89
C ASP A 7 13.32 -2.21 -2.41
N GLY A 8 12.35 -1.51 -3.01
CA GLY A 8 12.12 -1.61 -4.45
C GLY A 8 10.80 -1.03 -4.92
N LEU A 9 10.46 -1.35 -6.17
CA LEU A 9 9.23 -0.88 -6.83
C LEU A 9 8.24 -2.03 -7.00
N TYR A 10 7.00 -1.79 -6.57
CA TYR A 10 6.00 -2.83 -6.38
C TYR A 10 4.64 -2.46 -6.95
N ILE A 11 3.88 -3.47 -7.34
CA ILE A 11 2.43 -3.36 -7.56
C ILE A 11 1.73 -4.04 -6.38
N ILE A 12 0.81 -3.31 -5.76
CA ILE A 12 0.01 -3.77 -4.61
C ILE A 12 -1.38 -4.14 -5.15
N ASP A 13 -1.52 -5.38 -5.59
CA ASP A 13 -2.73 -6.02 -6.11
C ASP A 13 -3.66 -6.46 -4.96
N LYS A 14 -4.98 -6.55 -5.15
CA LYS A 14 -5.97 -6.95 -4.13
C LYS A 14 -6.82 -8.15 -4.53
N SER A 15 -6.41 -8.91 -5.53
CA SER A 15 -7.05 -10.15 -5.98
C SER A 15 -7.18 -11.19 -4.86
N ALA A 16 -6.25 -11.20 -3.90
CA ALA A 16 -6.31 -12.06 -2.72
C ALA A 16 -7.51 -11.76 -1.79
N ALA A 17 -8.06 -10.55 -1.84
CA ALA A 17 -9.25 -10.14 -1.08
C ALA A 17 -10.57 -10.53 -1.78
N GLY A 18 -10.53 -11.39 -2.80
CA GLY A 18 -11.72 -11.87 -3.52
C GLY A 18 -12.23 -10.93 -4.63
N PHE A 19 -11.47 -9.88 -4.97
CA PHE A 19 -11.80 -9.00 -6.08
C PHE A 19 -11.55 -9.70 -7.43
N GLN A 20 -12.62 -9.89 -8.22
CA GLN A 20 -12.50 -10.37 -9.59
C GLN A 20 -11.99 -9.26 -10.52
N GLY A 21 -10.83 -9.52 -11.13
CA GLY A 21 -10.13 -8.58 -12.01
C GLY A 21 -9.12 -7.75 -11.24
N SER A 22 -7.84 -7.95 -11.54
CA SER A 22 -6.64 -7.33 -10.94
C SER A 22 -6.85 -5.86 -10.54
N ALA A 23 -7.30 -5.65 -9.32
CA ALA A 23 -7.51 -4.33 -8.74
C ALA A 23 -6.29 -4.00 -7.88
N CYS A 24 -5.60 -2.92 -8.21
CA CYS A 24 -4.39 -2.51 -7.54
C CYS A 24 -4.61 -1.21 -6.77
N MET A 25 -3.85 -1.02 -5.70
CA MET A 25 -3.80 0.26 -4.99
C MET A 25 -3.24 1.34 -5.91
N THR A 26 -3.94 2.45 -6.03
CA THR A 26 -3.57 3.59 -6.87
C THR A 26 -3.78 4.90 -6.13
N THR A 27 -3.01 5.90 -6.56
CA THR A 27 -3.17 7.30 -6.16
C THR A 27 -3.87 8.08 -7.27
N SER A 28 -4.68 9.08 -6.88
CA SER A 28 -5.19 10.10 -7.80
C SER A 28 -6.16 9.61 -8.89
N PHE A 29 -7.13 8.78 -8.51
CA PHE A 29 -8.29 8.49 -9.36
C PHE A 29 -9.59 8.96 -8.69
N PRO A 30 -10.32 9.94 -9.26
CA PRO A 30 -10.01 10.70 -10.50
C PRO A 30 -8.82 11.67 -10.33
N PRO A 31 -8.25 12.19 -11.44
CA PRO A 31 -7.11 13.12 -11.42
C PRO A 31 -7.34 14.32 -10.49
N GLY A 32 -6.36 14.63 -9.64
CA GLY A 32 -6.44 15.71 -8.65
C GLY A 32 -7.01 15.30 -7.28
N SER A 33 -7.50 14.06 -7.13
CA SER A 33 -7.84 13.49 -5.83
C SER A 33 -6.59 13.09 -5.06
N SER A 34 -6.52 13.38 -3.76
CA SER A 34 -5.51 12.82 -2.87
C SER A 34 -5.93 11.50 -2.25
N ARG A 35 -7.12 10.96 -2.57
CA ARG A 35 -7.57 9.70 -1.99
C ARG A 35 -6.85 8.54 -2.66
N LEU A 36 -6.44 7.57 -1.84
CA LEU A 36 -6.09 6.26 -2.36
C LEU A 36 -7.35 5.47 -2.66
N CYS A 37 -7.30 4.72 -3.73
CA CYS A 37 -8.39 3.85 -4.16
C CYS A 37 -7.83 2.59 -4.81
N THR A 38 -8.74 1.70 -5.18
CA THR A 38 -8.43 0.48 -5.93
C THR A 38 -8.90 0.66 -7.37
N SER A 39 -8.04 0.35 -8.33
CA SER A 39 -8.36 0.47 -9.75
C SER A 39 -7.58 -0.53 -10.59
N ARG A 40 -8.06 -0.81 -11.80
CA ARG A 40 -7.36 -1.66 -12.76
C ARG A 40 -6.25 -0.86 -13.47
N ALA A 41 -5.19 -1.54 -13.89
CA ALA A 41 -4.09 -0.92 -14.63
C ALA A 41 -4.56 -0.15 -15.87
N SER A 42 -5.54 -0.68 -16.58
CA SER A 42 -6.14 -0.05 -17.77
C SER A 42 -6.88 1.26 -17.49
N GLU A 43 -7.27 1.52 -16.25
CA GLU A 43 -8.08 2.68 -15.85
C GLU A 43 -7.22 3.78 -15.21
N ALA A 44 -6.30 3.40 -14.32
CA ALA A 44 -5.43 4.34 -13.60
C ALA A 44 -4.14 4.72 -14.37
N GLY A 45 -3.72 3.88 -15.32
CA GLY A 45 -2.40 3.96 -15.94
C GLY A 45 -1.32 3.26 -15.10
N GLU A 46 -0.39 2.60 -15.78
CA GLU A 46 0.59 1.70 -15.13
C GLU A 46 1.47 2.38 -14.08
N GLU A 47 1.89 3.64 -14.32
CA GLU A 47 2.76 4.37 -13.40
C GLU A 47 2.05 4.75 -12.08
N MET A 48 0.73 4.89 -12.09
CA MET A 48 -0.05 5.22 -10.89
C MET A 48 -0.23 4.02 -9.95
N LEU A 49 0.06 2.81 -10.44
CA LEU A 49 -0.01 1.57 -9.65
C LEU A 49 1.30 1.18 -8.98
N LYS A 50 2.41 1.83 -9.36
CA LYS A 50 3.74 1.51 -8.85
C LYS A 50 4.00 2.25 -7.55
N TRP A 51 4.48 1.52 -6.56
CA TRP A 51 4.81 2.03 -5.23
C TRP A 51 6.25 1.68 -4.90
N GLU A 52 7.06 2.68 -4.61
CA GLU A 52 8.37 2.51 -4.00
C GLU A 52 8.14 2.14 -2.53
N VAL A 53 8.59 0.95 -2.16
CA VAL A 53 8.52 0.40 -0.81
C VAL A 53 9.90 0.48 -0.21
N LYS A 54 10.03 1.16 0.94
CA LYS A 54 11.30 1.33 1.66
C LYS A 54 11.14 0.98 3.13
N PHE A 55 12.06 0.19 3.64
CA PHE A 55 12.17 -0.09 5.06
C PHE A 55 12.97 1.00 5.78
N ASP A 56 12.38 1.55 6.83
CA ASP A 56 13.01 2.48 7.76
C ASP A 56 13.53 1.70 8.98
N PRO A 57 14.86 1.61 9.18
CA PRO A 57 15.44 0.83 10.27
C PRO A 57 15.24 1.48 11.65
N ASP A 58 15.12 2.80 11.73
CA ASP A 58 14.89 3.52 12.98
C ASP A 58 13.45 3.33 13.46
N GLN A 59 12.51 3.30 12.51
CA GLN A 59 11.11 3.06 12.78
C GLN A 59 10.74 1.58 12.80
N GLN A 60 11.62 0.68 12.32
CA GLN A 60 11.34 -0.74 12.14
C GLN A 60 10.04 -0.99 11.33
N ALA A 61 9.82 -0.16 10.31
CA ALA A 61 8.56 -0.12 9.56
C ALA A 61 8.79 0.30 8.09
N TYR A 62 7.76 0.23 7.27
CA TYR A 62 7.81 0.53 5.85
C TYR A 62 7.09 1.83 5.52
N THR A 63 7.55 2.46 4.44
CA THR A 63 6.86 3.56 3.76
C THR A 63 6.54 3.13 2.33
N PHE A 64 5.52 3.77 1.76
CA PHE A 64 5.05 3.53 0.41
C PHE A 64 4.94 4.88 -0.30
N GLN A 65 5.76 5.12 -1.32
CA GLN A 65 5.73 6.35 -2.11
C GLN A 65 5.36 6.02 -3.56
N ASN A 66 4.41 6.74 -4.14
CA ASN A 66 4.15 6.61 -5.57
C ASN A 66 5.12 7.51 -6.34
N PRO A 67 6.02 6.98 -7.20
CA PRO A 67 7.03 7.80 -7.87
C PRO A 67 6.46 8.81 -8.87
N ALA A 68 5.28 8.52 -9.45
CA ALA A 68 4.65 9.40 -10.44
C ALA A 68 4.11 10.69 -9.81
N THR A 69 3.70 10.64 -8.54
CA THR A 69 3.13 11.78 -7.81
C THR A 69 4.05 12.33 -6.72
N GLY A 70 5.04 11.55 -6.28
CA GLY A 70 5.88 11.86 -5.12
C GLY A 70 5.17 11.71 -3.77
N HIS A 71 3.88 11.36 -3.76
CA HIS A 71 3.10 11.23 -2.53
C HIS A 71 3.27 9.88 -1.85
N PHE A 72 3.23 9.90 -0.53
CA PHE A 72 3.22 8.73 0.33
C PHE A 72 1.82 8.28 0.69
N VAL A 73 1.65 6.98 0.93
CA VAL A 73 0.48 6.43 1.62
C VAL A 73 0.43 6.98 3.04
N SER A 74 -0.71 7.56 3.38
CA SER A 74 -0.89 8.31 4.62
C SER A 74 -2.36 8.28 5.08
N PHE A 75 -2.59 8.75 6.31
CA PHE A 75 -3.91 8.90 6.92
C PHE A 75 -3.90 10.00 7.99
N ASP A 76 -5.08 10.56 8.23
CA ASP A 76 -5.30 11.62 9.21
C ASP A 76 -5.59 11.01 10.59
N GLY A 77 -5.05 11.62 11.65
CA GLY A 77 -5.29 11.18 13.03
C GLY A 77 -4.62 9.85 13.40
N GLU A 78 -5.24 9.15 14.35
CA GLU A 78 -4.84 7.82 14.80
C GLU A 78 -5.39 6.73 13.86
N PRO A 79 -4.64 5.63 13.64
CA PRO A 79 -5.07 4.54 12.77
C PRO A 79 -6.19 3.69 13.40
N GLU A 80 -7.42 3.88 12.92
CA GLU A 80 -8.61 3.09 13.27
C GLU A 80 -9.10 2.21 12.12
N THR A 81 -9.94 1.21 12.41
CA THR A 81 -10.57 0.37 11.40
C THR A 81 -11.37 1.21 10.39
N ASN A 82 -11.20 0.93 9.09
CA ASN A 82 -11.79 1.68 7.98
C ASN A 82 -11.31 3.13 7.85
N THR A 83 -10.16 3.48 8.44
CA THR A 83 -9.53 4.78 8.19
C THR A 83 -9.22 4.94 6.71
N GLN A 84 -9.69 6.05 6.13
CA GLN A 84 -9.45 6.38 4.74
C GLN A 84 -7.96 6.69 4.52
N LEU A 85 -7.38 6.08 3.48
CA LEU A 85 -6.02 6.38 3.03
C LEU A 85 -5.97 7.52 2.02
N TYR A 86 -4.87 8.27 2.07
CA TYR A 86 -4.58 9.41 1.21
C TYR A 86 -3.12 9.40 0.74
N GLY A 87 -2.89 9.96 -0.44
CA GLY A 87 -1.58 10.36 -0.95
C GLY A 87 -1.24 11.74 -0.38
N ARG A 88 -0.16 11.83 0.39
CA ARG A 88 0.30 13.07 1.04
C ARG A 88 1.81 13.24 0.89
N ASP A 89 2.31 14.44 1.12
CA ASP A 89 3.77 14.71 1.13
C ASP A 89 4.48 14.05 2.33
N THR A 90 3.76 13.80 3.42
CA THR A 90 4.31 13.23 4.65
C THR A 90 4.02 11.72 4.76
N PRO A 91 5.05 10.88 4.97
CA PRO A 91 4.86 9.45 5.12
C PRO A 91 4.16 9.08 6.42
N ARG A 92 3.37 8.00 6.37
CA ARG A 92 3.06 7.19 7.55
C ARG A 92 3.81 5.88 7.47
N PHE A 93 3.97 5.25 8.63
CA PHE A 93 4.72 4.00 8.77
C PHE A 93 3.77 2.82 8.87
N PHE A 94 4.16 1.72 8.25
CA PHE A 94 3.37 0.51 8.17
C PHE A 94 4.19 -0.71 8.55
N THR A 95 3.57 -1.68 9.20
CA THR A 95 4.17 -3.00 9.42
C THR A 95 3.68 -3.97 8.36
N LEU A 96 4.58 -4.82 7.90
CA LEU A 96 4.31 -5.87 6.93
C LEU A 96 4.48 -7.21 7.60
N THR A 97 3.46 -8.05 7.58
CA THR A 97 3.53 -9.41 8.12
C THR A 97 3.11 -10.43 7.06
N PRO A 98 3.85 -11.54 6.88
CA PRO A 98 3.43 -12.61 5.98
C PRO A 98 2.04 -13.12 6.35
N SER A 99 1.21 -13.37 5.35
CA SER A 99 -0.10 -13.98 5.52
C SER A 99 0.00 -15.50 5.38
N ASN A 100 -0.80 -16.23 6.16
CA ASN A 100 -0.96 -17.68 6.01
C ASN A 100 -1.89 -18.05 4.85
N GLU A 101 -2.53 -17.07 4.21
CA GLU A 101 -3.55 -17.29 3.18
C GLU A 101 -2.95 -17.53 1.77
N GLY A 102 -1.63 -17.51 1.61
CA GLY A 102 -0.98 -17.79 0.33
C GLY A 102 0.47 -17.30 0.23
N VAL A 103 1.16 -17.76 -0.82
CA VAL A 103 2.53 -17.34 -1.13
C VAL A 103 2.52 -15.86 -1.53
N ASN A 104 3.49 -15.08 -1.01
CA ASN A 104 3.64 -13.64 -1.26
C ASN A 104 2.45 -12.76 -0.84
N ARG A 105 1.59 -13.26 0.05
CA ARG A 105 0.54 -12.44 0.67
C ARG A 105 1.07 -11.77 1.93
N ILE A 106 0.79 -10.48 2.06
CA ILE A 106 1.29 -9.64 3.15
C ILE A 106 0.12 -8.85 3.72
N HIS A 107 -0.01 -8.86 5.04
CA HIS A 107 -0.87 -7.91 5.74
C HIS A 107 -0.12 -6.60 5.92
N ILE A 108 -0.76 -5.50 5.54
CA ILE A 108 -0.25 -4.14 5.70
C ILE A 108 -1.06 -3.48 6.82
N ARG A 109 -0.38 -3.10 7.90
CA ARG A 109 -1.00 -2.45 9.06
C ARG A 109 -0.34 -1.12 9.33
N ALA A 110 -1.09 -0.14 9.82
CA ALA A 110 -0.45 1.04 10.40
C ALA A 110 0.50 0.59 11.51
N LYS A 111 1.66 1.24 11.58
CA LYS A 111 2.55 1.06 12.73
C LYS A 111 1.80 1.49 14.01
N ASP A 112 2.02 0.73 15.07
CA ASP A 112 1.45 0.99 16.41
C ASP A 112 -0.08 0.82 16.50
N SER A 113 -0.69 0.12 15.54
CA SER A 113 -2.12 -0.23 15.58
C SER A 113 -2.41 -1.62 15.03
N ASP A 114 -3.40 -2.25 15.64
CA ASP A 114 -3.98 -3.52 15.17
C ASP A 114 -5.03 -3.30 14.06
N ALA A 115 -5.30 -2.05 13.68
CA ALA A 115 -6.17 -1.73 12.57
C ALA A 115 -5.54 -2.20 11.25
N ASP A 116 -6.07 -3.31 10.71
CA ASP A 116 -5.80 -3.75 9.35
C ASP A 116 -6.29 -2.68 8.39
N ILE A 117 -5.36 -2.12 7.62
CA ILE A 117 -5.65 -1.03 6.69
C ILE A 117 -6.35 -1.53 5.42
N GLU A 118 -6.35 -2.85 5.17
CA GLU A 118 -7.31 -3.57 4.34
C GLU A 118 -6.90 -5.04 4.28
N ASN A 119 -7.88 -5.95 4.12
CA ASN A 119 -7.60 -7.38 3.97
C ASN A 119 -6.72 -7.64 2.74
N SER A 120 -5.50 -8.11 3.01
CA SER A 120 -4.54 -8.79 2.14
C SER A 120 -4.41 -8.24 0.71
N PRO A 121 -3.64 -7.16 0.49
CA PRO A 121 -3.07 -6.91 -0.81
C PRO A 121 -1.97 -7.94 -1.14
N LEU A 122 -2.06 -8.52 -2.33
CA LEU A 122 -1.05 -9.31 -3.02
C LEU A 122 0.00 -8.36 -3.62
N MET A 123 1.28 -8.50 -3.27
CA MET A 123 2.34 -7.76 -3.98
C MET A 123 2.83 -8.58 -5.18
N SER A 124 2.68 -8.02 -6.38
CA SER A 124 3.18 -8.59 -7.64
C SER A 124 4.49 -7.89 -8.03
N TYR A 125 5.51 -8.68 -8.35
CA TYR A 125 6.79 -8.21 -8.89
C TYR A 125 6.83 -8.38 -10.42
N PRO A 126 7.54 -7.53 -11.17
CA PRO A 126 7.91 -7.82 -12.57
C PRO A 126 8.91 -8.98 -12.68
#